data_AF-Q95MM7-F1
#
_entry.id   AF-Q95MM7-F1
#
_cell.length_a   1.000
_cell.length_b   1.000
_cell.length_c   1.000
_cell.angle_alpha   90.00
_cell.angle_beta   90.00
_cell.angle_gamma   90.00
#
_symmetry.space_group_name_H-M   'P 1'
#
loop_
_entity.id
_entity.type
_entity.pdbx_description
1 polymer ?
#
loop_
_entity_poly.entity_id
_entity_poly.type
_entity_poly.pdbx_seq_one_letter_code
_entity_poly.pdbx_strand_id
1 'polypeptide(L)'
;KHDFRIWNAQLIRYAGYQMPDGTIRGDPASVELTQLCIDLGWKPRYGRFDVMPLVLQADGRDPELFEIPPDLVLEVPMEHPKYEWFQELGLKWYALPAVANMLLEVGGLEFPGCPFNGWYMGTEIGVRDYCDAQRYNILEEVGRRMGLGTHKLASLW
;
A
#
# COMPACT_ATOMS: atom_id res chain seq x y z
N LYS A 1 -14.36 8.11 -23.31
CA LYS A 1 -14.23 7.15 -24.46
C LYS A 1 -12.79 6.99 -24.91
N HIS A 2 -11.93 7.99 -24.67
CA HIS A 2 -10.53 8.05 -25.09
C HIS A 2 -9.64 8.45 -23.90
N ASP A 3 -10.04 8.03 -22.71
CA ASP A 3 -9.49 8.53 -21.46
C ASP A 3 -8.15 7.84 -21.17
N PHE A 4 -7.20 8.62 -20.64
CA PHE A 4 -5.96 8.11 -20.06
C PHE A 4 -6.14 8.01 -18.55
N ARG A 5 -5.94 6.81 -17.99
CA ARG A 5 -6.17 6.55 -16.56
C ARG A 5 -5.12 5.59 -16.01
N ILE A 6 -4.81 5.78 -14.72
CA ILE A 6 -4.07 4.81 -13.92
C ILE A 6 -5.10 4.17 -12.98
N TRP A 7 -5.26 2.85 -13.04
CA TRP A 7 -6.28 2.19 -12.20
C TRP A 7 -5.79 2.02 -10.76
N ASN A 8 -4.48 2.06 -10.52
CA ASN A 8 -3.92 2.10 -9.18
C ASN A 8 -4.33 3.40 -8.48
N ALA A 9 -4.70 3.30 -7.21
CA ALA A 9 -4.97 4.49 -6.39
C ALA A 9 -3.70 5.29 -6.07
N GLN A 10 -2.56 4.59 -5.96
CA GLN A 10 -1.24 5.19 -5.79
C GLN A 10 -0.25 4.56 -6.77
N LEU A 11 0.80 5.30 -7.16
CA LEU A 11 1.84 4.76 -8.06
C LEU A 11 2.60 3.60 -7.43
N ILE A 12 2.97 3.73 -6.15
CA ILE A 12 3.63 2.67 -5.39
C ILE A 12 2.65 2.22 -4.32
N ARG A 13 2.36 0.92 -4.31
CA ARG A 13 1.49 0.29 -3.32
C ARG A 13 1.84 -1.18 -3.17
N TYR A 14 1.67 -1.70 -1.96
CA TYR A 14 1.85 -3.12 -1.70
C TYR A 14 0.58 -3.91 -2.03
N ALA A 15 0.79 -5.11 -2.53
CA ALA A 15 -0.25 -6.08 -2.84
C ALA A 15 -0.89 -6.65 -1.57
N GLY A 16 -2.11 -7.17 -1.72
CA GLY A 16 -2.85 -7.88 -0.69
C GLY A 16 -3.36 -9.21 -1.24
N TYR A 17 -3.07 -10.31 -0.54
CA TYR A 17 -3.41 -11.66 -0.97
C TYR A 17 -4.33 -12.31 0.04
N GLN A 18 -5.47 -12.83 -0.43
CA GLN A 18 -6.27 -13.75 0.36
C GLN A 18 -5.62 -15.14 0.33
N MET A 19 -5.21 -15.64 1.49
CA MET A 19 -4.50 -16.90 1.63
C MET A 19 -5.46 -18.08 1.78
N PRO A 20 -5.05 -19.32 1.45
CA PRO A 20 -5.91 -20.51 1.56
C PRO A 20 -6.43 -20.80 2.97
N ASP A 21 -5.73 -20.34 4.00
CA ASP A 21 -6.12 -20.48 5.42
C ASP A 21 -7.12 -19.40 5.87
N GLY A 22 -7.57 -18.53 4.96
CA GLY A 22 -8.50 -17.44 5.23
C GLY A 22 -7.84 -16.16 5.75
N THR A 23 -6.52 -16.16 5.97
CA THR A 23 -5.79 -14.96 6.37
C THR A 23 -5.54 -14.03 5.18
N ILE A 24 -5.24 -12.77 5.45
CA ILE A 24 -4.77 -11.82 4.43
C ILE A 24 -3.27 -11.59 4.64
N ARG A 25 -2.50 -11.68 3.57
CA ARG A 25 -1.07 -11.36 3.55
C ARG A 25 -0.82 -10.11 2.71
N GLY A 26 -0.05 -9.18 3.24
CA GLY A 26 0.21 -7.89 2.59
C GLY A 26 -0.78 -6.83 3.04
N ASP A 27 -1.17 -5.92 2.14
CA ASP A 27 -2.11 -4.83 2.43
C ASP A 27 -3.56 -5.25 2.13
N PRO A 28 -4.43 -5.43 3.13
CA PRO A 28 -5.82 -5.84 2.91
C PRO A 28 -6.62 -4.87 2.04
N ALA A 29 -6.28 -3.57 2.05
CA ALA A 29 -6.97 -2.58 1.23
C ALA A 29 -6.66 -2.71 -0.27
N SER A 30 -5.69 -3.56 -0.65
CA SER A 30 -5.28 -3.78 -2.04
C SER A 30 -5.77 -5.12 -2.61
N VAL A 31 -6.52 -5.93 -1.85
CA VAL A 31 -6.88 -7.31 -2.25
C VAL A 31 -7.60 -7.36 -3.61
N GLU A 32 -8.60 -6.51 -3.80
CA GLU A 32 -9.38 -6.46 -5.05
C GLU A 32 -8.51 -6.12 -6.26
N LEU A 33 -7.72 -5.03 -6.16
CA LEU A 33 -6.81 -4.62 -7.24
C LEU A 33 -5.70 -5.66 -7.48
N THR A 34 -5.24 -6.33 -6.42
CA THR A 34 -4.24 -7.39 -6.50
C THR A 34 -4.79 -8.57 -7.29
N GLN A 35 -6.03 -8.99 -7.01
CA GLN A 35 -6.68 -10.06 -7.75
C GLN A 35 -6.85 -9.68 -9.22
N LEU A 36 -7.27 -8.44 -9.52
CA LEU A 36 -7.34 -7.95 -10.90
C LEU A 36 -5.99 -8.04 -11.61
N CYS A 37 -4.90 -7.64 -10.94
CA CYS A 37 -3.55 -7.75 -11.54
C CYS A 37 -3.22 -9.21 -11.86
N ILE A 38 -3.55 -10.15 -10.96
CA ILE A 38 -3.34 -11.58 -11.19
C ILE A 38 -4.15 -12.08 -12.38
N ASP A 39 -5.42 -11.67 -12.49
CA ASP A 39 -6.32 -12.04 -13.59
C ASP A 39 -5.82 -11.49 -14.94
N LEU A 40 -5.17 -10.32 -14.93
CA LEU A 40 -4.50 -9.71 -16.09
C LEU A 40 -3.12 -10.33 -16.41
N GLY A 41 -2.67 -11.33 -15.64
CA GLY A 41 -1.46 -12.10 -15.92
C GLY A 41 -0.24 -11.73 -15.07
N TRP A 42 -0.39 -10.85 -14.07
CA TRP A 42 0.66 -10.60 -13.11
C TRP A 42 0.93 -11.84 -12.25
N LYS A 43 2.21 -12.14 -12.00
CA LYS A 43 2.61 -13.30 -11.19
C LYS A 43 2.72 -12.89 -9.72
N PRO A 44 1.84 -13.39 -8.83
CA PRO A 44 1.90 -13.04 -7.41
C PRO A 44 3.15 -13.65 -6.76
N ARG A 45 3.78 -12.88 -5.87
CA ARG A 45 4.98 -13.31 -5.12
C ARG A 45 4.66 -13.74 -3.67
N TYR A 46 3.45 -13.43 -3.19
CA TYR A 46 2.95 -13.83 -1.86
C TYR A 46 3.82 -13.39 -0.68
N GLY A 47 4.51 -12.26 -0.83
CA GLY A 47 5.21 -11.52 0.20
C GLY A 47 4.31 -10.50 0.92
N ARG A 48 4.80 -9.94 2.03
CA ARG A 48 4.05 -8.95 2.83
C ARG A 48 4.17 -7.51 2.29
N PHE A 49 5.16 -7.28 1.42
CA PHE A 49 5.47 -5.97 0.85
C PHE A 49 5.87 -6.13 -0.62
N ASP A 50 5.04 -6.84 -1.38
CA ASP A 50 5.21 -6.95 -2.82
C ASP A 50 4.67 -5.71 -3.50
N VAL A 51 5.52 -4.96 -4.19
CA VAL A 51 5.10 -3.80 -4.98
C VAL A 51 4.22 -4.27 -6.14
N MET A 52 3.04 -3.68 -6.27
CA MET A 52 2.10 -3.96 -7.36
C MET A 52 2.60 -3.42 -8.70
N PRO A 53 2.22 -4.04 -9.83
CA PRO A 53 2.40 -3.45 -11.14
C PRO A 53 1.49 -2.23 -11.32
N LEU A 54 1.84 -1.36 -12.26
CA LEU A 54 0.95 -0.32 -12.77
C LEU A 54 -0.04 -0.94 -13.75
N VAL A 55 -1.31 -0.55 -13.62
CA VAL A 55 -2.42 -0.91 -14.50
C VAL A 55 -2.78 0.35 -15.28
N LEU A 56 -2.29 0.46 -16.51
CA LEU A 56 -2.33 1.68 -17.30
C LEU A 56 -3.32 1.56 -18.45
N GLN A 57 -4.22 2.52 -18.55
CA GLN A 57 -5.22 2.62 -19.61
C GLN A 57 -4.88 3.82 -20.50
N ALA A 58 -4.70 3.59 -21.80
CA ALA A 58 -4.41 4.63 -22.77
C ALA A 58 -5.52 4.74 -23.82
N ASP A 59 -5.94 5.97 -24.13
CA ASP A 59 -6.91 6.24 -25.20
C ASP A 59 -8.20 5.39 -25.11
N GLY A 60 -8.68 5.14 -23.88
CA GLY A 60 -9.89 4.34 -23.64
C GLY A 60 -9.81 2.85 -23.96
N ARG A 61 -8.62 2.33 -24.32
CA ARG A 61 -8.38 0.90 -24.59
C ARG A 61 -8.35 0.09 -23.30
N ASP A 62 -8.29 -1.22 -23.42
CA ASP A 62 -8.10 -2.12 -22.28
C ASP A 62 -6.78 -1.81 -21.56
N PRO A 63 -6.70 -2.01 -20.22
CA PRO A 63 -5.51 -1.69 -19.47
C PRO A 63 -4.38 -2.71 -19.72
N GLU A 64 -3.15 -2.24 -19.64
CA GLU A 64 -1.94 -3.07 -19.72
C GLU A 64 -1.16 -3.00 -18.39
N LEU A 65 -0.47 -4.09 -18.06
CA LEU A 65 0.33 -4.23 -16.84
C LEU A 65 1.80 -3.88 -17.08
N PHE A 66 2.36 -3.08 -16.19
CA PHE A 66 3.78 -2.73 -16.19
C PHE A 66 4.39 -2.90 -14.79
N GLU A 67 5.36 -3.79 -14.64
CA GLU A 67 6.12 -3.87 -13.39
C GLU A 67 7.02 -2.65 -13.25
N ILE A 68 7.01 -2.03 -12.07
CA ILE A 68 7.89 -0.91 -11.76
C ILE A 68 9.31 -1.46 -11.56
N PRO A 69 10.32 -0.93 -12.26
CA PRO A 69 11.71 -1.30 -12.03
C PRO A 69 12.07 -1.17 -10.53
N PRO A 70 12.57 -2.23 -9.87
CA PRO A 70 12.81 -2.20 -8.42
C PRO A 70 13.77 -1.10 -7.96
N ASP A 71 14.71 -0.68 -8.81
CA ASP A 71 15.66 0.39 -8.57
C ASP A 71 15.02 1.78 -8.49
N LEU A 72 13.78 1.95 -8.97
CA LEU A 72 13.01 3.19 -8.84
C LEU A 72 12.18 3.23 -7.55
N VAL A 73 12.04 2.11 -6.83
CA VAL A 73 11.21 2.01 -5.63
C VAL A 73 12.09 2.10 -4.38
N LEU A 74 12.23 3.32 -3.87
CA LEU A 74 12.88 3.55 -2.58
C LEU A 74 11.96 3.11 -1.43
N GLU A 75 12.46 2.19 -0.59
CA GLU A 75 11.80 1.75 0.64
C GLU A 75 12.65 2.08 1.87
N VAL A 76 11.98 2.39 2.98
CA VAL A 76 12.59 2.63 4.28
C VAL A 76 12.27 1.44 5.19
N PRO A 77 13.27 0.66 5.65
CA PRO A 77 13.06 -0.33 6.71
C PRO A 77 12.77 0.38 8.04
N MET A 78 11.86 -0.17 8.83
CA MET A 78 11.44 0.46 10.07
C MET A 78 12.23 -0.11 11.26
N GLU A 79 12.87 0.80 11.99
CA GLU A 79 13.61 0.53 13.21
C GLU A 79 13.15 1.51 14.29
N HIS A 80 13.26 1.14 15.56
CA HIS A 80 12.95 2.04 16.67
C HIS A 80 14.24 2.43 17.40
N PRO A 81 14.46 3.72 17.72
CA PRO A 81 15.73 4.22 18.27
C PRO A 81 16.09 3.66 19.66
N LYS A 82 15.17 2.95 20.31
CA LYS A 82 15.37 2.33 21.63
C LYS A 82 14.96 0.86 21.70
N TYR A 83 14.13 0.40 20.77
CA TYR A 83 13.54 -0.93 20.85
C TYR A 83 14.12 -1.77 19.71
N GLU A 84 15.24 -2.44 19.98
CA GLU A 84 15.95 -3.25 18.98
C GLU A 84 15.04 -4.32 18.37
N TRP A 85 14.13 -4.89 19.17
CA TRP A 85 13.15 -5.89 18.70
C TRP A 85 12.20 -5.36 17.61
N PHE A 86 12.10 -4.04 17.40
CA PHE A 86 11.20 -3.48 16.40
C PHE A 86 11.63 -3.86 14.98
N GLN A 87 12.94 -3.96 14.72
CA GLN A 87 13.46 -4.38 13.42
C GLN A 87 13.05 -5.84 13.07
N GLU A 88 12.84 -6.68 14.09
CA GLU A 88 12.42 -8.07 13.92
C GLU A 88 10.97 -8.19 13.42
N LEU A 89 10.17 -7.12 13.55
CA LEU A 89 8.86 -7.09 12.91
C LEU A 89 8.99 -7.12 11.38
N GLY A 90 10.14 -6.74 10.82
CA GLY A 90 10.44 -6.77 9.39
C GLY A 90 9.62 -5.76 8.58
N LEU A 91 9.18 -4.67 9.20
CA LEU A 91 8.34 -3.65 8.58
C LEU A 91 9.18 -2.75 7.66
N LYS A 92 8.56 -2.31 6.57
CA LYS A 92 9.12 -1.30 5.67
C LYS A 92 7.99 -0.53 5.01
N TRP A 93 8.31 0.62 4.42
CA TRP A 93 7.36 1.38 3.61
C TRP A 93 8.05 2.10 2.45
N TYR A 94 7.35 2.30 1.35
CA TYR A 94 7.86 3.08 0.23
C TYR A 94 7.93 4.57 0.59
N ALA A 95 8.94 5.28 0.09
CA ALA A 95 9.20 6.67 0.47
C ALA A 95 8.30 7.70 -0.24
N LEU A 96 7.67 7.31 -1.36
CA LEU A 96 6.96 8.22 -2.26
C LEU A 96 5.42 8.07 -2.16
N PRO A 97 4.71 8.98 -1.48
CA PRO A 97 3.25 9.03 -1.53
C PRO A 97 2.78 9.71 -2.80
N ALA A 98 2.38 8.92 -3.80
CA ALA A 98 1.94 9.43 -5.09
C ALA A 98 0.50 8.97 -5.41
N VAL A 99 -0.46 9.89 -5.36
CA VAL A 99 -1.86 9.64 -5.72
C VAL A 99 -1.96 9.55 -7.24
N ALA A 100 -2.68 8.56 -7.76
CA ALA A 100 -2.69 8.24 -9.19
C ALA A 100 -4.08 8.18 -9.85
N ASN A 101 -5.16 8.12 -9.08
CA ASN A 101 -6.53 7.90 -9.59
C ASN A 101 -7.47 9.11 -9.43
N MET A 102 -6.94 10.31 -9.17
CA MET A 102 -7.74 11.53 -9.14
C MET A 102 -7.83 12.19 -10.52
N LEU A 103 -8.83 13.05 -10.68
CA LEU A 103 -9.05 13.86 -11.87
C LEU A 103 -8.73 15.32 -11.56
N LEU A 104 -7.97 15.98 -12.44
CA LEU A 104 -7.73 17.41 -12.39
C LEU A 104 -8.77 18.11 -13.28
N GLU A 105 -9.51 19.05 -12.71
CA GLU A 105 -10.37 19.97 -13.45
C GLU A 105 -9.72 21.36 -13.48
N VAL A 106 -9.72 21.99 -14.65
CA VAL A 106 -9.29 23.38 -14.81
C VAL A 106 -10.02 24.06 -15.96
N GLY A 107 -10.82 25.08 -15.62
CA GLY A 107 -11.50 25.91 -16.62
C GLY A 107 -12.50 25.14 -17.49
N GLY A 108 -13.12 24.09 -16.95
CA GLY A 108 -14.04 23.19 -17.64
C GLY A 108 -13.36 22.07 -18.43
N LEU A 109 -12.03 21.97 -18.41
CA LEU A 109 -11.28 20.84 -18.95
C LEU A 109 -11.02 19.81 -17.86
N GLU A 110 -11.10 18.54 -18.22
CA GLU A 110 -10.86 17.41 -17.32
C GLU A 110 -9.64 16.60 -17.78
N PHE A 111 -8.75 16.29 -16.83
CA PHE A 111 -7.58 15.45 -17.04
C PHE A 111 -7.69 14.20 -16.15
N PRO A 112 -8.25 13.09 -16.66
CA PRO A 112 -8.49 11.87 -15.86
C PRO A 112 -7.24 11.08 -15.45
N GLY A 113 -6.07 11.45 -15.99
CA GLY A 113 -4.79 10.83 -15.70
C GLY A 113 -3.77 11.90 -15.33
N CYS A 114 -3.71 12.24 -14.04
CA CYS A 114 -2.84 13.29 -13.51
C CYS A 114 -2.21 12.87 -12.17
N PRO A 115 -1.33 11.85 -12.15
CA PRO A 115 -0.68 11.43 -10.91
C PRO A 115 0.16 12.57 -10.33
N PHE A 116 0.14 12.72 -9.01
CA PHE A 116 0.92 13.72 -8.30
C PHE A 116 1.44 13.16 -6.98
N ASN A 117 2.52 13.72 -6.47
CA ASN A 117 3.12 13.32 -5.20
C ASN A 117 3.56 14.54 -4.38
N GLY A 118 3.76 14.30 -3.09
CA GLY A 118 4.51 15.16 -2.21
C GLY A 118 5.50 14.30 -1.42
N TRP A 119 5.47 14.47 -0.11
CA TRP A 119 6.17 13.63 0.87
C TRP A 119 5.20 13.26 1.99
N TYR A 120 5.53 12.18 2.71
CA TYR A 120 4.67 11.65 3.76
C TYR A 120 4.60 12.58 4.96
N MET A 121 3.42 12.68 5.56
CA MET A 121 3.26 12.97 6.97
C MET A 121 3.33 11.66 7.75
N GLY A 122 4.16 11.58 8.80
CA GLY A 122 4.47 10.30 9.46
C GLY A 122 3.27 9.50 10.00
N THR A 123 2.16 10.18 10.35
CA THR A 123 0.94 9.52 10.82
C THR A 123 0.18 8.78 9.71
N GLU A 124 0.39 9.10 8.43
CA GLU A 124 -0.15 8.32 7.32
C GLU A 124 0.36 6.88 7.40
N ILE A 125 1.67 6.71 7.62
CA ILE A 125 2.28 5.38 7.73
C ILE A 125 2.04 4.79 9.13
N GLY A 126 2.52 5.49 10.16
CA GLY A 126 2.58 4.94 11.52
C GLY A 126 1.22 4.68 12.15
N VAL A 127 0.19 5.47 11.79
CA VAL A 127 -1.17 5.31 12.33
C VAL A 127 -2.05 4.61 11.30
N ARG A 128 -2.19 5.15 10.09
CA ARG A 128 -3.19 4.65 9.14
C ARG A 128 -2.77 3.37 8.45
N ASP A 129 -1.55 3.31 7.90
CA ASP A 129 -1.10 2.12 7.19
C ASP A 129 -0.80 0.96 8.14
N TYR A 130 -0.15 1.24 9.28
CA TYR A 130 0.26 0.21 10.22
C TYR A 130 -0.80 -0.16 11.27
N CYS A 131 -1.60 0.78 11.78
CA CYS A 131 -2.46 0.52 12.94
C CYS A 131 -3.96 0.41 12.61
N ASP A 132 -4.43 0.84 11.42
CA ASP A 132 -5.83 0.61 11.06
C ASP A 132 -6.11 -0.92 10.99
N ALA A 133 -7.25 -1.33 11.57
CA ALA A 133 -7.64 -2.74 11.67
C ALA A 133 -7.86 -3.41 10.30
N GLN A 134 -8.26 -2.61 9.30
CA GLN A 134 -8.43 -3.02 7.91
C GLN A 134 -7.16 -2.86 7.06
N ARG A 135 -6.01 -2.58 7.68
CA ARG A 135 -4.68 -2.45 7.04
C ARG A 135 -3.71 -3.46 7.64
N TYR A 136 -2.46 -3.08 7.92
CA TYR A 136 -1.47 -4.01 8.47
C TYR A 136 -1.76 -4.45 9.92
N ASN A 137 -2.59 -3.69 10.64
CA ASN A 137 -3.11 -4.03 11.97
C ASN A 137 -2.06 -4.56 12.96
N ILE A 138 -0.92 -3.87 13.08
CA ILE A 138 0.20 -4.34 13.93
C ILE A 138 0.08 -3.94 15.40
N LEU A 139 -0.95 -3.15 15.75
CA LEU A 139 -1.03 -2.43 17.03
C LEU A 139 -0.93 -3.38 18.23
N GLU A 140 -1.62 -4.52 18.20
CA GLU A 140 -1.60 -5.50 19.29
C GLU A 140 -0.25 -6.20 19.43
N GLU A 141 0.42 -6.55 18.32
CA GLU A 141 1.74 -7.18 18.36
C GLU A 141 2.78 -6.23 18.98
N VAL A 142 2.75 -4.95 18.60
CA VAL A 142 3.61 -3.90 19.18
C VAL A 142 3.31 -3.75 20.67
N GLY A 143 2.03 -3.66 21.07
CA GLY A 143 1.63 -3.55 22.46
C GLY A 143 2.10 -4.74 23.33
N ARG A 144 2.05 -5.97 22.80
CA ARG A 144 2.55 -7.18 23.47
C ARG A 144 4.06 -7.14 23.66
N ARG A 145 4.83 -6.76 22.63
CA ARG A 145 6.30 -6.63 22.73
C ARG A 145 6.75 -5.52 23.67
N MET A 146 5.91 -4.50 23.86
CA MET A 146 6.12 -3.45 24.87
C MET A 146 5.74 -3.89 26.30
N GLY A 147 5.17 -5.08 26.49
CA GLY A 147 4.75 -5.59 27.81
C GLY A 147 3.51 -4.89 28.37
N LEU A 148 2.65 -4.33 27.51
CA LEU A 148 1.45 -3.60 27.92
C LEU A 148 0.28 -4.55 28.22
N GLY A 149 -0.68 -4.07 29.00
CA GLY A 149 -1.90 -4.81 29.35
C GLY A 149 -2.91 -4.87 28.19
N THR A 150 -2.58 -5.58 27.10
CA THR A 150 -3.36 -5.56 25.83
C THR A 150 -4.78 -6.12 25.92
N HIS A 151 -5.18 -6.62 27.07
CA HIS A 151 -6.54 -7.10 27.36
C HIS A 151 -7.42 -6.05 28.07
N LYS A 152 -6.87 -4.88 28.46
CA LYS A 152 -7.61 -3.83 29.19
C LYS A 152 -7.50 -2.49 28.47
N LEU A 153 -8.56 -2.10 27.75
CA LEU A 153 -8.63 -0.81 27.03
C LEU A 153 -8.34 0.41 27.92
N ALA A 154 -8.82 0.40 29.16
CA ALA A 154 -8.59 1.49 30.12
C ALA A 154 -7.11 1.65 30.55
N SER A 155 -6.19 0.76 30.14
CA SER A 155 -4.75 0.95 30.35
C SER A 155 -4.11 1.90 29.33
N LEU A 156 -4.84 2.27 28.27
CA LEU A 156 -4.35 3.11 27.17
C LEU A 156 -3.12 2.51 26.46
N TRP A 157 -3.05 1.18 26.41
CA TRP A 157 -2.14 0.47 25.52
C TRP A 157 -2.52 0.70 24.06
#